data_AF-A0A945JLK5-F1
#
_entry.id   AF-A0A945JLK5-F1
#
_cell.length_a   1.000
_cell.length_b   1.000
_cell.length_c   1.000
_cell.angle_alpha   90.00
_cell.angle_beta   90.00
_cell.angle_gamma   90.00
#
_symmetry.space_group_name_H-M   'P 1'
#
loop_
_entity.id
_entity.type
_entity.pdbx_description
1 polymer ?
#
loop_
_entity_poly.entity_id
_entity_poly.type
_entity_poly.pdbx_seq_one_letter_code
_entity_poly.pdbx_strand_id
1 'polypeptide(L)' 'RRGLADRMVLSHDASCYLDWIPGEVPSSMSHWSYLHISRDVLPALRENGVSEQQIDTMLIDVPRQFFERQGAY' A
#
# COMPACT_ATOMS: atom_id res chain seq x y z
N ARG A 1 -3.61 11.26 16.45
CA ARG A 1 -3.57 9.89 15.87
C ARG A 1 -4.80 9.12 16.37
N ARG A 2 -5.50 8.37 15.53
CA ARG A 2 -6.78 7.69 15.86
C ARG A 2 -6.65 6.19 16.20
N GLY A 3 -5.45 5.62 16.11
CA GLY A 3 -5.19 4.22 16.49
C GLY A 3 -5.80 3.18 15.55
N LEU A 4 -5.85 3.44 14.24
CA LEU A 4 -6.52 2.60 13.25
C LEU A 4 -5.57 1.69 12.44
N ALA A 5 -4.30 1.59 12.82
CA ALA A 5 -3.31 0.84 12.04
C ALA A 5 -3.68 -0.64 11.86
N ASP A 6 -4.37 -1.23 12.84
CA ASP A 6 -4.89 -2.60 12.86
C ASP A 6 -6.09 -2.83 11.93
N ARG A 7 -6.58 -1.80 11.23
CA ARG A 7 -7.74 -1.85 10.34
C ARG A 7 -7.46 -1.24 8.97
N MET A 8 -6.19 -1.03 8.63
CA MET A 8 -5.78 -0.39 7.38
C MET A 8 -4.74 -1.24 6.66
N VAL A 9 -4.78 -1.18 5.33
CA VAL A 9 -3.75 -1.71 4.43
C VAL A 9 -3.31 -0.61 3.49
N LEU A 10 -2.08 -0.67 3.00
CA LEU A 10 -1.56 0.22 1.97
C LEU A 10 -1.42 -0.55 0.66
N SER A 11 -1.89 0.01 -0.45
CA SER A 11 -1.78 -0.58 -1.79
C SER A 11 -1.67 0.51 -2.85
N HIS A 12 -1.27 0.10 -4.05
CA HIS A 12 -0.94 1.00 -5.16
C HIS A 12 -2.10 1.20 -6.13
N ASP A 13 -3.02 0.23 -6.20
CA ASP A 13 -4.00 0.12 -7.28
C ASP A 13 -3.36 0.28 -8.67
N ALA A 14 -2.11 -0.19 -8.79
CA ALA A 14 -1.31 -0.12 -10.02
C ALA A 14 -1.55 -1.35 -10.88
N SER A 15 -1.33 -1.19 -12.18
CA SER A 15 -1.38 -2.26 -13.18
C SER A 15 -0.08 -2.27 -13.99
N CYS A 16 0.44 -3.45 -14.29
CA CYS A 16 1.61 -3.59 -15.18
C CYS A 16 1.30 -3.20 -16.64
N TYR A 17 0.05 -3.40 -17.05
CA TYR A 17 -0.46 -3.11 -18.39
C TYR A 17 -1.96 -2.81 -18.32
N LEU A 18 -2.41 -1.86 -19.16
CA LEU A 18 -3.80 -1.46 -19.30
C LEU A 18 -4.10 -1.11 -20.75
N ASP A 19 -5.20 -1.63 -21.28
CA ASP A 19 -5.62 -1.47 -22.66
C ASP A 19 -6.45 -0.20 -22.92
N TRP A 20 -7.08 0.35 -21.89
CA TRP A 20 -7.85 1.60 -21.95
C TRP A 20 -7.02 2.90 -21.90
N ILE A 21 -5.71 2.81 -21.65
CA ILE A 21 -4.80 3.97 -21.69
C ILE A 21 -4.00 3.88 -23.00
N PRO A 22 -4.30 4.76 -23.97
CA PRO A 22 -3.57 4.77 -25.23
C PRO A 22 -2.16 5.34 -25.03
N GLY A 23 -1.14 4.59 -25.44
CA GLY A 23 0.25 5.05 -25.41
C GLY A 23 0.90 4.90 -24.03
N GLU A 24 1.68 5.90 -23.63
CA GLU A 24 2.41 5.90 -22.35
C GLU A 24 1.54 6.41 -21.19
N VAL A 25 1.85 5.95 -19.98
CA VAL A 25 1.20 6.47 -18.76
C VAL A 25 1.46 7.98 -18.64
N PRO A 26 0.44 8.81 -18.39
CA PRO A 26 0.61 10.25 -18.25
C PRO A 26 1.66 10.60 -17.19
N SER A 27 2.48 11.63 -17.45
CA SER A 27 3.52 12.07 -16.51
C SER A 27 2.97 12.52 -15.15
N SER A 28 1.72 12.98 -15.10
CA SER A 28 1.00 13.29 -13.86
C SER A 28 0.74 12.06 -12.98
N MET A 29 0.89 10.84 -13.51
CA MET A 29 0.76 9.57 -12.83
C MET A 29 2.12 8.86 -12.68
N SER A 30 3.23 9.60 -12.62
CA SER A 30 4.58 9.06 -12.50
C SER A 30 4.80 8.15 -11.29
N HIS A 31 3.99 8.31 -10.23
CA HIS A 31 4.00 7.48 -9.02
C HIS A 31 3.04 6.30 -9.06
N TRP A 32 2.34 6.07 -10.17
CA TRP A 32 1.47 4.90 -10.36
C TRP A 32 2.32 3.67 -10.68
N SER A 33 3.06 3.22 -9.66
CA SER A 33 4.06 2.16 -9.74
C SER A 33 4.10 1.40 -8.43
N TYR A 34 4.34 0.08 -8.50
CA TYR A 34 4.49 -0.79 -7.33
C TYR A 34 5.69 -0.46 -6.43
N LEU A 35 6.54 0.48 -6.84
CA LEU A 35 7.67 0.93 -6.04
C LEU A 35 7.37 2.18 -5.22
N HIS A 36 6.27 2.88 -5.49
CA HIS A 36 5.96 4.16 -4.86
C HIS A 36 5.79 4.05 -3.34
N ILE A 37 5.12 3.00 -2.85
CA ILE A 37 4.94 2.82 -1.41
C ILE A 37 6.31 2.65 -0.73
N SER A 38 7.12 1.73 -1.24
CA SER A 38 8.43 1.41 -0.64
C SER A 38 9.44 2.55 -0.74
N ARG A 39 9.46 3.29 -1.85
CA ARG A 39 10.46 4.34 -2.11
C ARG A 39 10.08 5.69 -1.52
N ASP A 40 8.79 6.02 -1.45
CA ASP A 40 8.35 7.38 -1.16
C ASP A 40 7.42 7.43 0.06
N VAL A 41 6.40 6.56 0.10
CA VAL A 41 5.38 6.61 1.16
C VAL A 41 5.94 6.17 2.51
N LEU A 42 6.67 5.04 2.57
CA LEU A 42 7.18 4.54 3.84
C LEU A 42 8.21 5.49 4.48
N PRO A 43 9.18 6.08 3.75
CA PRO A 43 10.01 7.15 4.29
C PRO A 43 9.21 8.34 4.82
N ALA A 44 8.23 8.84 4.06
CA ALA A 44 7.42 9.97 4.50
C ALA A 44 6.59 9.66 5.76
N LEU A 45 6.06 8.45 5.90
CA LEU A 45 5.34 8.03 7.12
C LEU A 45 6.26 8.02 8.34
N ARG A 46 7.50 7.53 8.19
CA ARG A 46 8.51 7.54 9.25
C ARG A 46 8.86 8.96 9.70
N GLU A 47 9.08 9.86 8.75
CA GLU A 47 9.36 11.28 9.01
C GLU A 47 8.20 11.96 9.77
N ASN A 48 6.96 11.53 9.49
CA ASN A 48 5.76 11.97 10.21
C ASN A 48 5.50 11.18 11.52
N GLY A 49 6.46 10.38 11.95
CA GLY A 49 6.52 9.68 13.22
C GLY A 49 5.63 8.43 13.32
N VAL A 50 5.16 7.88 12.21
CA VAL A 50 4.55 6.55 12.20
C VAL A 50 5.65 5.54 12.53
N SER A 51 5.41 4.66 13.50
CA SER A 51 6.42 3.70 13.94
C SER A 51 6.56 2.54 12.95
N GLU A 52 7.73 1.89 12.94
CA GLU A 52 7.93 0.65 12.17
C GLU A 52 6.87 -0.40 12.52
N GLN A 53 6.51 -0.55 13.80
CA GLN A 53 5.46 -1.47 14.22
C GLN A 53 4.12 -1.16 13.54
N GLN A 54 3.74 0.11 13.40
CA GLN A 54 2.50 0.49 12.72
C GLN A 54 2.57 0.22 11.21
N ILE A 55 3.74 0.44 10.60
CA ILE A 55 4.00 0.11 9.20
C ILE A 55 3.87 -1.40 8.97
N ASP A 56 4.52 -2.21 9.81
CA ASP A 56 4.45 -3.66 9.76
C ASP A 56 3.02 -4.16 9.96
N THR A 57 2.27 -3.55 10.88
CA THR A 57 0.86 -3.88 11.07
C THR A 57 0.06 -3.69 9.77
N MET A 58 0.23 -2.55 9.08
CA MET A 58 -0.51 -2.24 7.86
C MET A 58 -0.07 -3.07 6.64
N LEU A 59 1.21 -3.47 6.56
CA LEU A 59 1.78 -4.17 5.41
C LEU A 59 1.83 -5.70 5.56
N ILE A 60 1.86 -6.20 6.79
CA ILE A 60 2.11 -7.61 7.09
C ILE A 60 0.97 -8.18 7.92
N ASP A 61 0.73 -7.64 9.11
CA ASP A 61 -0.17 -8.29 10.08
C ASP A 61 -1.63 -8.25 9.63
N VAL A 62 -2.12 -7.09 9.16
CA VAL A 62 -3.50 -6.94 8.68
C VAL A 62 -3.76 -7.79 7.43
N PRO A 63 -2.92 -7.75 6.37
CA PRO A 63 -3.07 -8.66 5.23
C PRO A 63 -3.00 -10.13 5.63
N ARG A 64 -2.02 -10.52 6.46
CA ARG A 64 -1.89 -11.91 6.95
C ARG A 64 -3.16 -12.36 7.65
N GLN A 65 -3.65 -11.60 8.63
CA GLN A 65 -4.86 -11.94 9.39
C GLN A 65 -6.09 -12.07 8.48
N PHE A 66 -6.21 -11.20 7.48
CA PHE A 66 -7.31 -11.27 6.52
C PHE A 66 -7.27 -12.56 5.69
N PHE A 67 -6.10 -12.93 5.15
CA PHE A 67 -5.96 -14.10 4.29
C PHE A 67 -5.82 -15.44 5.03
N GLU A 68 -5.31 -15.44 6.27
CA GLU A 68 -5.23 -16.64 7.13
C GLU A 68 -6.58 -17.04 7.72
N ARG A 69 -7.53 -16.08 7.85
CA ARG A 69 -8.91 -16.37 8.21
C ARG A 69 -9.66 -17.01 7.03
N GLN A 70 -9.28 -18.23 6.68
CA GLN A 70 -10.08 -19.08 5.82
C GLN A 70 -11.27 -19.62 6.62
N GLY A 71 -12.43 -18.96 6.47
CA GLY A 71 -13.71 -19.61 6.78
C GLY A 71 -13.93 -20.76 5.81
N ALA A 72 -14.63 -21.82 6.24
CA ALA A 72 -15.12 -22.84 5.31
C ALA A 72 -15.99 -22.13 4.27
N TYR A 73 -15.56 -22.18 3.01
CA TYR A 73 -16.40 -21.84 1.87
C TYR A 73 -17.63 -22.75 1.84
#